data_AF-A0A951W826-F1
#
_entry.id   AF-A0A951W826-F1
#
_cell.length_a   1.000
_cell.length_b   1.000
_cell.length_c   1.000
_cell.angle_alpha   90.00
_cell.angle_beta   90.00
_cell.angle_gamma   90.00
#
_symmetry.space_group_name_H-M   'P 1'
#
loop_
_entity.id
_entity.type
_entity.pdbx_description
1 polymer ?
#
loop_
_entity_poly.entity_id
_entity_poly.type
_entity_poly.pdbx_seq_one_letter_code
_entity_poly.pdbx_strand_id
1 'polypeptide(L)' 'MGLHSEFGARKVHEIKIVLTSHLARKTCITLLINDYGLDIAKTQMIAGHSKIEMTRRYLKIDERDLSEAAKKIEW' A
#
# COMPACT_ATOMS: atom_id res chain seq x y z
N MET A 1 -50.51 7.39 9.75
CA MET A 1 -49.10 7.79 9.89
C MET A 1 -48.28 6.53 10.13
N GLY A 2 -47.82 5.88 9.07
CA GLY A 2 -46.88 4.77 9.13
C GLY A 2 -45.60 5.23 8.45
N LEU A 3 -44.56 5.51 9.24
CA LEU A 3 -43.22 5.83 8.73
C LEU A 3 -42.64 4.55 8.13
N HIS A 4 -42.74 4.39 6.81
CA HIS A 4 -41.95 3.42 6.08
C HIS A 4 -40.49 3.88 6.08
N SER A 5 -39.70 3.36 7.02
CA SER A 5 -38.24 3.51 7.00
C SER A 5 -37.67 2.57 5.95
N GLU A 6 -37.42 3.08 4.75
CA GLU A 6 -36.63 2.38 3.73
C GLU A 6 -35.14 2.46 4.10
N PHE A 7 -34.71 1.61 5.03
CA PHE A 7 -33.29 1.31 5.20
C PHE A 7 -32.84 0.50 3.98
N GLY A 8 -32.38 1.22 2.94
CA GLY A 8 -31.76 0.62 1.77
C GLY A 8 -30.60 -0.28 2.19
N ALA A 9 -30.77 -1.58 2.03
CA ALA A 9 -29.73 -2.58 2.29
C ALA A 9 -28.51 -2.26 1.43
N ARG A 10 -27.43 -1.77 2.05
CA ARG A 10 -26.14 -1.61 1.37
C ARG A 10 -25.70 -2.98 0.88
N LYS A 11 -25.57 -3.12 -0.43
CA LYS A 11 -25.07 -4.33 -1.09
C LYS A 11 -23.63 -4.58 -0.63
N VAL A 12 -23.46 -5.45 0.36
CA VAL A 12 -22.14 -5.88 0.83
C VAL A 12 -21.51 -6.65 -0.32
N HIS A 13 -20.49 -6.06 -0.95
CA HIS A 13 -19.73 -6.75 -1.97
C HIS A 13 -18.88 -7.80 -1.26
N GLU A 14 -19.13 -9.07 -1.56
CA GLU A 14 -18.36 -10.17 -1.01
C GLU A 14 -16.90 -10.04 -1.47
N ILE A 15 -15.99 -9.83 -0.52
CA ILE A 15 -14.56 -9.80 -0.80
C ILE A 15 -14.11 -11.25 -1.01
N LYS A 16 -13.99 -11.67 -2.27
CA LYS A 16 -13.54 -13.03 -2.65
C LYS A 16 -12.06 -13.30 -2.38
N ILE A 17 -11.32 -12.35 -1.83
CA ILE A 17 -9.88 -12.47 -1.57
C ILE A 17 -9.68 -12.98 -0.15
N VAL A 18 -9.17 -14.21 -0.02
CA VAL A 18 -8.81 -14.79 1.28
C VAL A 18 -7.53 -14.12 1.78
N LEU A 19 -7.60 -13.52 2.98
CA LEU A 19 -6.44 -12.92 3.63
C LEU A 19 -5.53 -14.02 4.19
N THR A 20 -4.44 -14.30 3.47
CA THR A 20 -3.37 -15.20 3.94
C THR A 20 -2.25 -14.41 4.60
N SER A 21 -1.45 -15.05 5.46
CA SER A 21 -0.30 -14.40 6.11
C SER A 21 0.69 -13.82 5.10
N HIS A 22 0.88 -14.49 3.95
CA HIS A 22 1.74 -13.98 2.90
C HIS A 22 1.16 -12.73 2.23
N LEU A 23 -0.16 -12.69 2.00
CA LEU A 23 -0.83 -11.50 1.47
C LEU A 23 -0.77 -10.34 2.46
N ALA A 24 -1.03 -10.58 3.74
CA ALA A 24 -0.90 -9.57 4.79
C ALA A 24 0.53 -8.99 4.85
N ARG A 25 1.56 -9.85 4.76
CA ARG A 25 2.96 -9.43 4.67
C ARG A 25 3.22 -8.54 3.47
N LYS A 26 2.71 -8.90 2.28
CA LYS A 26 2.83 -8.07 1.07
C LYS A 26 2.19 -6.70 1.27
N THR A 27 0.97 -6.67 1.80
CA THR A 27 0.25 -5.42 2.09
C THR A 27 1.04 -4.54 3.06
N CYS A 28 1.58 -5.11 4.13
CA CYS A 28 2.41 -4.38 5.08
C CYS A 28 3.64 -3.74 4.40
N ILE A 29 4.38 -4.51 3.60
CA ILE A 29 5.55 -4.00 2.86
C ILE A 29 5.17 -2.87 1.90
N THR A 30 4.05 -3.01 1.17
CA THR A 30 3.53 -1.97 0.30
C THR A 30 3.25 -0.68 1.06
N LEU A 31 2.56 -0.76 2.20
CA LEU A 31 2.20 0.42 2.99
C LEU A 31 3.44 1.12 3.56
N LEU A 32 4.39 0.35 4.10
CA LEU A 32 5.63 0.90 4.66
C LEU A 32 6.38 1.77 3.65
N ILE A 33 6.49 1.29 2.40
CA ILE A 33 7.22 2.00 1.36
C ILE A 33 6.43 3.18 0.81
N ASN A 34 5.19 2.95 0.38
CA ASN A 34 4.47 3.92 -0.46
C ASN A 34 3.65 4.92 0.35
N ASP A 35 3.10 4.50 1.49
CA ASP A 35 2.20 5.34 2.30
C ASP A 35 2.96 6.00 3.45
N TYR A 36 3.90 5.26 4.07
CA TYR A 36 4.72 5.77 5.17
C TYR A 36 6.09 6.30 4.74
N GLY A 37 6.45 6.16 3.46
CA GLY A 37 7.70 6.71 2.90
C GLY A 37 8.96 6.09 3.51
N LEU A 38 8.88 4.85 4.01
CA LEU A 38 10.02 4.18 4.62
C LEU A 38 11.04 3.80 3.55
N ASP A 39 12.30 4.13 3.81
CA ASP A 39 13.41 3.78 2.93
C ASP A 39 13.43 2.27 2.57
N ILE A 40 13.80 1.98 1.32
CA ILE A 40 13.77 0.63 0.77
C ILE A 40 14.71 -0.32 1.51
N ALA A 41 15.87 0.14 1.99
CA ALA A 41 16.83 -0.70 2.71
C ALA A 41 16.27 -1.05 4.11
N LYS A 42 15.67 -0.08 4.80
CA LYS A 42 14.96 -0.34 6.08
C LYS A 42 13.82 -1.33 5.89
N THR A 43 13.03 -1.15 4.83
CA THR A 43 11.93 -2.07 4.53
C THR A 43 12.43 -3.47 4.19
N GLN A 44 13.56 -3.60 3.49
CA GLN A 44 14.18 -4.90 3.23
C GLN A 44 14.51 -5.65 4.52
N MET A 45 15.08 -4.94 5.50
CA MET A 45 15.40 -5.52 6.81
C MET A 45 14.15 -6.01 7.55
N ILE A 46 13.09 -5.18 7.59
CA ILE A 46 11.80 -5.56 8.21
C ILE A 46 11.18 -6.75 7.49
N ALA A 47 11.23 -6.76 6.16
CA ALA A 47 10.71 -7.88 5.38
C ALA A 47 11.55 -9.15 5.57
N GLY A 48 12.83 -9.04 5.93
CA GLY A 48 13.75 -10.19 5.95
C GLY A 48 14.07 -10.70 4.54
N HIS A 49 14.10 -9.82 3.54
CA HIS A 49 14.52 -10.20 2.18
C HIS A 49 16.04 -10.25 2.08
N SER A 50 16.55 -11.33 1.49
CA SER A 50 18.01 -11.52 1.27
C SER A 50 18.57 -10.64 0.15
N LYS A 51 17.71 -10.17 -0.75
CA LYS A 51 18.07 -9.35 -1.92
C LYS A 51 17.16 -8.13 -2.02
N ILE A 52 17.75 -6.96 -2.29
CA ILE A 52 17.00 -5.69 -2.39
C ILE A 52 15.96 -5.73 -3.51
N GLU A 53 16.22 -6.48 -4.58
CA GLU A 53 15.33 -6.66 -5.74
C GLU A 53 13.98 -7.28 -5.35
N MET A 54 13.93 -8.07 -4.28
CA MET A 54 12.66 -8.61 -3.77
C MET A 54 11.78 -7.51 -3.17
N THR A 55 12.38 -6.55 -2.47
CA THR A 55 11.70 -5.39 -1.89
C THR A 55 11.37 -4.34 -2.95
N ARG A 56 12.22 -4.20 -3.97
CA ARG A 56 12.02 -3.25 -5.08
C ARG A 56 10.68 -3.44 -5.80
N ARG A 57 10.14 -4.67 -5.82
CA ARG A 57 8.84 -4.99 -6.44
C ARG A 57 7.65 -4.25 -5.81
N TYR A 58 7.81 -3.68 -4.62
CA TYR A 58 6.75 -2.97 -3.90
C TYR A 58 6.85 -1.46 -4.05
N LEU A 59 7.91 -0.92 -4.67
CA LEU A 59 8.02 0.51 -4.97
C LEU A 59 7.01 0.89 -6.06
N LYS A 60 6.16 1.85 -5.75
CA LYS A 60 5.43 2.62 -6.75
C LYS A 60 6.10 3.98 -6.82
N ILE A 61 6.66 4.31 -7.98
CA ILE A 61 7.14 5.66 -8.26
C ILE A 61 5.94 6.44 -8.75
N ASP A 62 5.57 7.49 -8.04
CA ASP A 62 4.49 8.39 -8.45
C ASP A 62 5.00 9.78 -8.85
N GLU A 63 4.09 10.66 -9.29
CA GLU A 63 4.43 12.03 -9.72
C GLU A 63 5.01 12.87 -8.57
N ARG A 64 4.66 12.58 -7.32
CA ARG A 64 5.19 13.28 -6.15
C ARG A 64 6.67 12.92 -5.98
N ASP A 65 7.03 11.65 -6.11
CA ASP A 65 8.43 11.21 -6.04
C ASP A 65 9.30 11.91 -7.11
N LEU A 66 8.78 12.00 -8.34
CA LEU A 66 9.45 12.69 -9.44
C LEU A 66 9.58 14.20 -9.17
N SER A 67 8.53 14.83 -8.65
CA SER A 67 8.53 16.25 -8.29
C SER A 67 9.55 16.57 -7.19
N GLU A 68 9.62 15.75 -6.14
CA GLU A 68 10.60 15.92 -5.06
C GLU A 68 12.04 15.71 -5.54
N ALA A 69 12.27 14.73 -6.42
CA ALA A 69 13.58 14.53 -7.01
C ALA A 69 13.99 15.72 -7.89
N ALA A 70 13.07 16.23 -8.71
CA ALA A 70 13.33 17.38 -9.58
C ALA A 70 13.74 18.64 -8.79
N LYS A 71 13.08 18.92 -7.66
CA LYS A 71 13.44 20.03 -6.76
C LYS A 71 14.86 19.95 -6.21
N LYS A 72 15.45 18.76 -6.13
CA LYS A 72 16.82 18.54 -5.66
C LYS A 72 17.87 18.68 -6.77
N ILE A 73 17.44 18.71 -8.03
CA ILE A 73 18.30 18.82 -9.21
C ILE A 73 18.44 20.28 -9.65
N GLU A 74 17.48 21.15 -9.34
CA GLU A 74 17.62 22.59 -9.60
C GLU A 74 18.68 23.19 -8.65
N TRP A 75 19.84 23.52 -9.23
CA TRP A 75 20.94 24.29 -8.64
C TRP A 75 20.80 25.76 -9.01
#